data_AF-A0A3D3TGH7-F1
#
_entry.id   AF-A0A3D3TGH7-F1
#
_cell.length_a   1.000
_cell.length_b   1.000
_cell.length_c   1.000
_cell.angle_alpha   90.00
_cell.angle_beta   90.00
_cell.angle_gamma   90.00
#
_symmetry.space_group_name_H-M   'P 1'
#
loop_
_entity.id
_entity.type
_entity.pdbx_description
1 polymer ?
#
loop_
_entity_poly.entity_id
_entity_poly.type
_entity_poly.pdbx_seq_one_letter_code
_entity_poly.pdbx_strand_id
1 'polypeptide(L)'
;MTDLLSTYLEPFLMFVTGGGLASLISIKYTRKTAQADAMKAVQDVYQETIRDLRADKEEMKLEIAELKKEVHKNSEDIKTLQLYKCVVMDCKLRKRD
;
A
#
# COMPACT_ATOMS: atom_id res chain seq x y z
N MET A 1 33.63 -28.97 -47.02
CA MET A 1 32.24 -29.50 -46.94
C MET A 1 31.98 -30.34 -45.69
N THR A 2 32.95 -30.49 -44.78
CA THR A 2 32.79 -31.21 -43.50
C THR A 2 32.34 -30.30 -42.35
N ASP A 3 32.68 -29.01 -42.42
CA ASP A 3 32.44 -28.07 -41.32
C ASP A 3 30.97 -27.67 -41.17
N LEU A 4 30.22 -27.59 -42.27
CA LEU A 4 28.77 -27.35 -42.24
C LEU A 4 28.00 -28.54 -41.66
N LEU A 5 28.47 -29.77 -41.87
CA LEU A 5 27.78 -30.94 -41.33
C LEU A 5 28.01 -31.06 -39.82
N SER A 6 29.26 -30.91 -39.34
CA SER A 6 29.59 -30.94 -37.91
C SER A 6 28.92 -29.80 -37.14
N THR A 7 28.93 -28.57 -37.68
CA THR A 7 28.35 -27.40 -37.01
C THR A 7 26.84 -27.49 -36.79
N TYR A 8 26.09 -28.17 -37.68
CA TYR A 8 24.63 -28.29 -37.58
C TYR A 8 24.14 -29.65 -37.06
N LEU A 9 24.85 -30.75 -37.35
CA LEU A 9 24.39 -32.11 -37.06
C LEU A 9 24.72 -32.56 -35.62
N GLU A 10 25.86 -32.15 -35.06
CA GLU A 10 26.25 -32.46 -33.68
C GLU A 10 25.31 -31.86 -32.62
N PRO A 11 24.96 -30.55 -32.66
CA PRO A 11 24.00 -29.99 -31.70
C PRO A 11 22.60 -30.57 -31.88
N PHE A 12 22.21 -30.95 -33.10
CA PHE A 12 20.94 -31.64 -33.37
C PHE A 12 20.92 -33.06 -32.78
N LEU A 13 22.00 -33.83 -32.95
CA LEU A 13 22.13 -35.16 -32.36
C LEU A 13 22.15 -35.11 -30.83
N MET A 14 22.88 -34.16 -30.23
CA MET A 14 22.84 -33.94 -28.77
C MET A 14 21.44 -33.55 -28.30
N PHE A 15 20.71 -32.72 -29.04
CA PHE A 15 19.32 -32.38 -28.75
C PHE A 15 18.38 -33.59 -28.82
N VAL A 16 18.52 -34.46 -29.82
CA VAL A 16 17.68 -35.66 -30.00
C VAL A 16 18.01 -36.77 -29.01
N THR A 17 19.30 -36.95 -28.67
CA THR A 17 19.75 -38.06 -27.80
C THR A 17 19.75 -37.74 -26.30
N GLY A 18 19.84 -36.47 -25.89
CA GLY A 18 19.83 -36.13 -24.45
C GLY A 18 19.43 -34.70 -24.06
N GLY A 19 19.45 -33.74 -24.99
CA GLY A 19 19.34 -32.31 -24.67
C GLY A 19 17.96 -31.68 -24.83
N GLY A 20 17.08 -32.27 -25.65
CA GLY A 20 15.81 -31.64 -26.03
C GLY A 20 14.80 -31.59 -24.89
N LEU A 21 14.65 -32.68 -24.14
CA LEU A 21 13.82 -32.72 -22.92
C LEU A 21 14.41 -31.86 -21.80
N ALA A 22 15.73 -31.87 -21.63
CA ALA A 22 16.41 -31.02 -20.64
C ALA A 22 16.19 -29.54 -20.91
N SER A 23 16.17 -29.11 -22.18
CA SER A 23 15.90 -27.71 -22.55
C SER A 23 14.46 -27.28 -22.20
N LEU A 24 13.45 -28.13 -22.45
CA LEU A 24 12.05 -27.84 -22.10
C LEU A 24 11.83 -27.79 -20.58
N ILE A 25 12.51 -28.67 -19.85
CA ILE A 25 12.52 -28.67 -18.38
C ILE A 25 13.17 -27.37 -17.91
N SER A 26 14.40 -27.06 -18.34
CA SER A 26 15.10 -25.83 -17.98
C SER A 26 14.30 -24.56 -18.35
N ILE A 27 13.60 -24.52 -19.47
CA ILE A 27 12.70 -23.41 -19.85
C ILE A 27 11.50 -23.30 -18.90
N LYS A 28 10.89 -24.43 -18.49
CA LYS A 28 9.80 -24.40 -17.50
C LYS A 28 10.29 -24.00 -16.10
N TYR A 29 11.47 -24.47 -15.70
CA TYR A 29 12.08 -24.14 -14.40
C TYR A 29 12.52 -22.67 -14.35
N THR A 30 13.18 -22.15 -15.39
CA THR A 30 13.54 -20.72 -15.49
C THR A 30 12.32 -19.81 -15.54
N ARG A 31 11.23 -20.23 -16.21
CA ARG A 31 9.94 -19.52 -16.13
C ARG A 31 9.36 -19.52 -14.72
N LYS A 32 9.42 -20.65 -13.99
CA LYS A 32 8.93 -20.72 -12.61
C LYS A 32 9.75 -19.89 -11.64
N THR A 33 11.08 -19.85 -11.78
CA THR A 33 11.95 -19.02 -10.93
C THR A 33 11.77 -17.54 -11.22
N ALA A 34 11.68 -17.14 -12.50
CA ALA A 34 11.39 -15.76 -12.87
C ALA A 34 10.01 -15.30 -12.38
N GLN A 35 9.00 -16.20 -12.41
CA GLN A 35 7.68 -15.93 -11.83
C GLN A 35 7.73 -15.84 -10.30
N ALA A 36 8.52 -16.69 -9.63
CA ALA A 36 8.67 -16.65 -8.18
C ALA A 36 9.37 -15.37 -7.69
N ASP A 37 10.41 -14.91 -8.39
CA ASP A 37 11.10 -13.67 -8.04
C ASP A 37 10.24 -12.43 -8.35
N ALA A 38 9.45 -12.45 -9.43
CA ALA A 38 8.45 -11.41 -9.67
C ALA A 38 7.35 -11.39 -8.60
N MET A 39 6.93 -12.57 -8.09
CA MET A 39 5.95 -12.66 -7.00
C MET A 39 6.49 -12.16 -5.66
N LYS A 40 7.79 -12.32 -5.37
CA LYS A 40 8.42 -11.75 -4.17
C LYS A 40 8.45 -10.23 -4.20
N ALA A 41 8.91 -9.66 -5.31
CA ALA A 41 8.95 -8.20 -5.47
C ALA A 41 7.56 -7.56 -5.32
N VAL A 42 6.51 -8.24 -5.80
CA VAL A 42 5.13 -7.81 -5.64
C VAL A 42 4.64 -7.97 -4.19
N GLN A 43 5.02 -9.04 -3.49
CA GLN A 43 4.67 -9.25 -2.09
C GLN A 43 5.28 -8.19 -1.16
N ASP A 44 6.51 -7.77 -1.41
CA ASP A 44 7.18 -6.75 -0.60
C ASP A 44 6.47 -5.39 -0.74
N VAL A 45 6.13 -4.98 -1.97
CA VAL A 45 5.35 -3.76 -2.23
C VAL A 45 3.97 -3.81 -1.58
N TYR A 46 3.29 -4.97 -1.60
CA TYR A 46 2.01 -5.11 -0.92
C TYR A 46 2.14 -4.96 0.59
N GLN A 47 3.20 -5.49 1.21
CA GLN A 47 3.42 -5.34 2.64
C GLN A 47 3.75 -3.90 3.02
N GLU A 48 4.53 -3.18 2.22
CA GLU A 48 4.81 -1.75 2.42
C GLU A 48 3.52 -0.92 2.31
N THR A 49 2.74 -1.12 1.23
CA THR A 49 1.46 -0.40 1.04
C THR A 49 0.49 -0.62 2.21
N ILE A 50 0.42 -1.85 2.74
CA ILE A 50 -0.44 -2.16 3.90
C ILE A 50 0.06 -1.46 5.17
N ARG A 51 1.38 -1.32 5.35
CA ARG A 51 1.94 -0.59 6.50
C ARG A 51 1.64 0.90 6.40
N ASP A 52 1.84 1.49 5.23
CA ASP A 52 1.60 2.92 4.99
C ASP A 52 0.12 3.26 5.22
N LEU A 53 -0.80 2.48 4.63
CA LEU A 53 -2.24 2.67 4.84
C LEU A 53 -2.67 2.51 6.30
N ARG A 54 -1.97 1.69 7.09
CA ARG A 54 -2.24 1.57 8.53
C ARG A 54 -1.71 2.77 9.31
N ALA A 55 -0.53 3.28 8.96
CA ALA A 55 0.03 4.48 9.57
C ALA A 55 -0.89 5.69 9.32
N ASP A 56 -1.27 5.92 8.07
CA ASP A 56 -2.18 7.01 7.68
C ASP A 56 -3.51 6.91 8.41
N LYS A 57 -4.04 5.69 8.57
CA LYS A 57 -5.30 5.47 9.31
C LYS A 57 -5.19 5.85 10.78
N GLU A 58 -4.07 5.56 11.44
CA GLU A 58 -3.88 5.94 12.84
C GLU A 58 -3.64 7.45 12.99
N GLU A 59 -2.89 8.07 12.07
CA GLU A 59 -2.71 9.53 12.03
C GLU A 59 -4.06 10.25 11.86
N MET A 60 -4.86 9.85 10.86
CA MET A 60 -6.19 10.42 10.64
C MET A 60 -7.11 10.27 11.86
N LYS A 61 -7.03 9.16 12.59
CA LYS A 61 -7.83 8.97 13.82
C LYS A 61 -7.42 9.95 14.92
N LEU A 62 -6.13 10.21 15.07
CA LEU A 62 -5.61 11.16 16.05
C LEU A 62 -6.07 12.57 15.72
N GLU A 63 -5.94 12.98 14.46
CA GLU A 63 -6.43 14.28 13.98
C GLU A 63 -7.93 14.45 14.20
N ILE A 64 -8.74 13.43 13.86
CA ILE A 64 -10.20 13.46 14.09
C ILE A 64 -10.51 13.57 15.59
N ALA A 65 -9.74 12.88 16.45
CA ALA A 65 -9.95 12.95 17.89
C ALA A 65 -9.62 14.35 18.44
N GLU A 66 -8.57 14.98 17.95
CA GLU A 66 -8.19 16.35 18.31
C GLU A 66 -9.22 17.37 17.82
N LEU A 67 -9.61 17.31 16.54
CA LEU A 67 -10.66 18.15 15.97
C LEU A 67 -11.98 18.03 16.73
N LYS A 68 -12.36 16.82 17.16
CA LYS A 68 -13.56 16.62 18.00
C LYS A 68 -13.46 17.33 19.34
N LYS A 69 -12.28 17.32 19.98
CA LYS A 69 -12.06 18.07 21.24
C LYS A 69 -12.16 19.56 21.02
N GLU A 70 -11.55 20.08 19.95
CA GLU A 70 -11.63 21.50 19.61
C GLU A 70 -13.06 21.94 19.30
N VAL A 71 -13.79 21.17 18.49
CA VAL A 71 -15.20 21.44 18.18
C VAL A 71 -16.05 21.42 19.45
N HIS A 72 -15.79 20.48 20.36
CA HIS A 72 -16.50 20.42 21.64
C HIS A 72 -16.23 21.67 22.48
N LYS A 73 -14.97 22.05 22.64
CA LYS A 73 -14.57 23.25 23.38
C LYS A 73 -15.16 24.51 22.76
N ASN A 74 -15.06 24.68 21.44
CA ASN A 74 -15.65 25.81 20.73
C ASN A 74 -17.17 25.86 20.92
N SER A 75 -17.85 24.70 20.97
CA SER A 75 -19.29 24.64 21.26
C SER A 75 -19.61 25.14 22.68
N GLU A 76 -18.80 24.78 23.67
CA GLU A 76 -18.94 25.26 25.06
C GLU A 76 -18.65 26.77 25.18
N ASP A 77 -17.60 27.25 24.51
CA ASP A 77 -17.22 28.66 24.49
C ASP A 77 -18.30 29.50 23.82
N ILE A 78 -18.87 29.03 22.69
CA ILE A 78 -19.99 29.70 22.01
C ILE A 78 -21.21 29.79 22.94
N LYS A 79 -21.58 28.71 23.63
CA LYS A 79 -22.70 28.72 24.58
C LYS A 79 -22.45 29.72 25.70
N THR A 80 -21.23 29.78 26.21
CA THR A 80 -20.84 30.73 27.26
C THR A 80 -20.95 32.17 26.76
N LEU A 81 -20.37 32.48 25.60
CA LEU A 81 -20.41 33.82 24.99
C LEU A 81 -21.83 34.28 24.65
N GLN A 82 -22.71 33.37 24.25
CA GLN A 82 -24.12 33.68 24.00
C GLN A 82 -24.82 34.26 25.24
N LEU A 83 -24.45 33.81 26.45
CA LEU A 83 -24.99 34.35 27.70
C LEU A 83 -24.55 35.80 27.93
N TYR A 84 -23.36 36.19 27.46
CA TYR A 84 -22.84 37.55 27.63
C TYR A 84 -23.33 38.55 26.56
N LYS A 85 -23.82 38.08 25.40
CA LYS A 85 -24.35 38.93 24.33
C LYS A 85 -25.61 39.72 24.74
N CYS A 86 -26.27 39.34 25.82
CA CYS A 86 -27.45 40.04 26.34
C CYS A 86 -27.16 41.50 26.74
N VAL A 87 -27.45 42.44 25.85
CA VAL A 87 -27.24 43.88 26.06
C VAL A 87 -28.22 44.47 27.08
N VAL A 88 -29.45 43.92 27.15
CA VAL A 88 -30.49 44.35 28.09
C VAL A 88 -30.34 43.69 29.47
N MET A 89 -30.60 44.46 30.53
CA MET A 89 -30.46 44.01 31.92
C MET A 89 -31.43 42.89 32.29
N ASP A 90 -32.62 42.85 31.68
CA ASP A 90 -33.67 41.86 31.97
C ASP A 90 -33.56 40.57 31.15
N CYS A 91 -32.44 40.36 30.46
CA CYS A 91 -32.24 39.15 29.66
C CYS A 91 -32.15 37.91 30.56
N LYS A 92 -33.11 36.99 30.43
CA LYS A 92 -33.15 35.74 31.22
C LYS A 92 -31.93 34.84 31.03
N LEU A 93 -31.23 34.98 29.90
CA LEU A 93 -30.04 34.20 29.56
C LEU A 93 -28.73 34.90 29.96
N ARG A 94 -28.78 36.10 30.57
CA ARG A 94 -27.57 36.84 30.95
C ARG A 94 -26.91 36.23 32.18
N LYS A 95 -25.61 35.92 32.07
CA LYS A 95 -24.80 35.55 33.23
C LYS A 95 -24.55 36.79 34.09
N ARG A 96 -24.90 36.73 35.38
CA ARG A 96 -24.59 37.77 36.38
C ARG A 96 -23.38 37.31 37.18
N ASP A 97 -22.45 38.23 37.44
CA ASP A 97 -21.21 38.00 38.17
C ASP A 97 -21.44 37.61 39.64
#